data_AF-A0AAX4HQQ5-F1
#
_entry.id   AF-A0AAX4HQQ5-F1
#
_cell.length_a   1.000
_cell.length_b   1.000
_cell.length_c   1.000
_cell.angle_alpha   90.00
_cell.angle_beta   90.00
_cell.angle_gamma   90.00
#
_symmetry.space_group_name_H-M   'P 1'
#
loop_
_entity.id
_entity.type
_entity.pdbx_description
1 polymer ?
#
loop_
_entity_poly.entity_id
_entity_poly.type
_entity_poly.pdbx_seq_one_letter_code
_entity_poly.pdbx_strand_id
1 'polypeptide(L)'
;MKFQSFLIPRRKVIELCLLPIFLVVAYFIWPEIEVLSLFAFGYIWNWTASNDLTALFEDRRYRMSMLKMVVNLQNLILKPFGWAPEIVKRIIRVLPAGIFWYLVIYLNESHMPWWATFLGSAVFELLLLEISLFKKHKESV
;
A
#
# COMPACT_ATOMS: atom_id res chain seq x y z
N MET A 1 -1.95 -20.81 26.23
CA MET A 1 -2.22 -20.12 24.94
C MET A 1 -1.29 -18.92 24.89
N LYS A 2 -0.18 -19.00 24.14
CA LYS A 2 0.79 -17.89 24.08
C LYS A 2 0.16 -16.76 23.27
N PHE A 3 -0.19 -15.66 23.92
CA PHE A 3 -0.39 -14.38 23.25
C PHE A 3 0.95 -14.03 22.59
N GLN A 4 1.14 -14.42 21.33
CA GLN A 4 2.14 -13.79 20.50
C GLN A 4 1.69 -12.35 20.37
N SER A 5 2.37 -11.46 21.09
CA SER A 5 2.14 -10.03 21.05
C SER A 5 2.03 -9.60 19.60
N PHE A 6 0.85 -9.08 19.27
CA PHE A 6 0.45 -8.44 18.03
C PHE A 6 1.34 -7.21 17.78
N LEU A 7 2.60 -7.44 17.49
CA LEU A 7 3.54 -6.38 17.18
C LEU A 7 3.77 -6.45 15.69
N ILE A 8 2.89 -5.75 14.96
CA ILE A 8 3.31 -5.15 13.69
C ILE A 8 4.69 -4.55 13.97
N PRO A 9 5.75 -4.96 13.25
CA PRO A 9 7.11 -4.48 13.50
C PRO A 9 7.09 -2.96 13.69
N ARG A 10 7.66 -2.44 14.79
CA ARG A 10 7.58 -1.00 15.15
C ARG A 10 7.86 -0.08 13.95
N ARG A 11 8.78 -0.50 13.07
CA ARG A 11 9.12 0.17 11.82
C ARG A 11 7.94 0.35 10.85
N LYS A 12 7.12 -0.67 10.65
CA LYS A 12 5.96 -0.64 9.73
C LYS A 12 4.85 0.27 10.25
N VAL A 13 4.72 0.39 11.57
CA VAL A 13 3.81 1.36 12.20
C VAL A 13 4.34 2.77 12.03
N ILE A 14 5.65 2.99 12.18
CA ILE A 14 6.28 4.30 11.93
C ILE A 14 6.05 4.76 10.49
N GLU A 15 6.21 3.88 9.49
CA GLU A 15 5.94 4.19 8.07
C GLU A 15 4.49 4.66 7.83
N LEU A 16 3.53 4.12 8.57
CA LEU A 16 2.14 4.55 8.53
C LEU A 16 1.92 5.86 9.29
N CYS A 17 2.58 6.06 10.43
CA CYS A 17 2.50 7.29 11.23
C CYS A 17 3.17 8.50 10.55
N LEU A 18 4.12 8.27 9.65
CA LEU A 18 4.74 9.34 8.84
C LEU A 18 3.80 9.85 7.74
N LEU A 19 2.84 9.04 7.29
CA LEU A 19 1.91 9.42 6.23
C LEU A 19 1.05 10.64 6.63
N PRO A 20 0.41 10.72 7.82
CA PRO A 20 -0.28 11.94 8.25
C PRO A 20 0.60 13.19 8.27
N ILE A 21 1.86 13.06 8.74
CA ILE A 21 2.80 14.19 8.79
C ILE A 21 3.11 14.67 7.37
N PHE A 22 3.40 13.73 6.46
CA PHE A 22 3.64 14.03 5.06
C PHE A 22 2.42 14.69 4.39
N LEU A 23 1.22 14.17 4.64
CA LEU A 23 -0.01 14.73 4.07
C LEU A 23 -0.29 16.15 4.59
N VAL A 24 -0.03 16.43 5.86
CA VAL A 24 -0.16 17.79 6.43
C VAL A 24 0.82 18.74 5.75
N VAL A 25 2.09 18.36 5.61
CA VAL A 25 3.09 19.19 4.92
C VAL A 25 2.71 19.40 3.45
N ALA A 26 2.30 18.33 2.77
CA ALA A 26 1.90 18.38 1.36
C ALA A 26 0.66 19.24 1.14
N TYR A 27 -0.29 19.28 2.09
CA TYR A 27 -1.46 20.16 2.04
C TYR A 27 -1.11 21.65 2.00
N PHE A 28 -0.06 22.08 2.69
CA PHE A 28 0.41 23.46 2.62
C PHE A 28 1.04 23.83 1.28
N ILE A 29 1.49 22.83 0.50
CA ILE A 29 2.13 23.02 -0.81
C ILE A 29 1.09 22.89 -1.94
N TRP A 30 0.22 21.89 -1.83
CA TRP A 30 -0.88 21.60 -2.75
C TRP A 30 -2.19 21.48 -1.96
N PRO A 31 -3.01 22.53 -1.94
CA PRO A 31 -4.25 22.55 -1.14
C PRO A 31 -5.37 21.66 -1.70
N GLU A 32 -5.13 20.93 -2.78
CA GLU A 32 -6.09 19.99 -3.38
C GLU A 32 -6.22 18.72 -2.53
N ILE A 33 -7.17 18.73 -1.61
CA ILE A 33 -7.41 17.64 -0.67
C ILE A 33 -7.74 16.30 -1.35
N GLU A 34 -8.33 16.36 -2.55
CA GLU A 34 -8.70 15.19 -3.35
C GLU A 34 -7.46 14.40 -3.81
N VAL A 35 -6.44 15.11 -4.32
CA VAL A 35 -5.15 14.53 -4.73
C VAL A 35 -4.49 13.86 -3.53
N LEU A 36 -4.43 14.56 -2.40
CA LEU A 36 -3.78 14.07 -1.19
C LEU A 36 -4.49 12.85 -0.60
N SER A 37 -5.82 12.85 -0.62
CA SER A 37 -6.64 11.72 -0.14
C SER A 37 -6.44 10.49 -1.01
N LEU A 38 -6.48 10.65 -2.34
CA LEU A 38 -6.24 9.56 -3.28
C LEU A 38 -4.79 9.05 -3.20
N PHE A 39 -3.82 9.94 -3.08
CA PHE A 39 -2.44 9.57 -2.80
C PHE A 39 -2.32 8.71 -1.53
N ALA A 40 -2.94 9.16 -0.43
CA ALA A 40 -2.95 8.42 0.82
C ALA A 40 -3.58 7.03 0.65
N PHE A 41 -4.68 6.92 -0.09
CA PHE A 41 -5.33 5.64 -0.34
C PHE A 41 -4.44 4.68 -1.14
N GLY A 42 -3.73 5.17 -2.15
CA GLY A 42 -2.75 4.37 -2.88
C GLY A 42 -1.63 3.85 -1.97
N TYR A 43 -1.07 4.74 -1.15
CA TYR A 43 -0.01 4.38 -0.20
C TYR A 43 -0.50 3.33 0.82
N ILE A 44 -1.66 3.55 1.45
CA ILE A 44 -2.24 2.65 2.46
C ILE A 44 -2.59 1.30 1.83
N TRP A 45 -3.06 1.28 0.59
CA TRP A 45 -3.35 0.06 -0.15
C TRP A 45 -2.11 -0.82 -0.27
N ASN A 46 -1.01 -0.27 -0.80
CA ASN A 46 0.22 -1.04 -0.99
C ASN A 46 0.90 -1.39 0.33
N TRP A 47 0.83 -0.51 1.33
CA TRP A 47 1.25 -0.83 2.70
C TRP A 47 0.49 -2.04 3.24
N THR A 48 -0.83 -2.04 3.10
CA THR A 48 -1.70 -3.13 3.55
C THR A 48 -1.37 -4.44 2.85
N ALA A 49 -1.24 -4.40 1.53
CA ALA A 49 -0.96 -5.58 0.72
C ALA A 49 0.44 -6.17 0.94
N SER A 50 1.42 -5.34 1.33
CA SER A 50 2.80 -5.77 1.58
C SER A 50 3.02 -6.32 2.99
N ASN A 51 2.01 -6.24 3.85
CA ASN A 51 2.07 -6.76 5.20
C ASN A 51 1.47 -8.16 5.28
N ASP A 52 2.18 -9.06 5.96
CA ASP A 52 1.66 -10.38 6.26
C ASP A 52 0.59 -10.27 7.36
N LEU A 53 -0.66 -10.18 6.92
CA LEU A 53 -1.86 -10.07 7.75
C LEU A 53 -2.59 -11.40 7.89
N THR A 54 -1.95 -12.52 7.52
CA THR A 54 -2.55 -13.86 7.56
C THR A 54 -3.14 -14.20 8.93
N ALA A 55 -2.39 -13.96 10.00
CA ALA A 55 -2.84 -14.16 11.38
C ALA A 55 -4.08 -13.30 11.75
N LEU A 56 -4.26 -12.16 11.10
CA LEU A 56 -5.40 -11.25 11.31
C LEU A 56 -6.65 -11.76 10.58
N PHE A 57 -6.47 -12.46 9.46
CA PHE A 57 -7.55 -13.02 8.64
C PHE A 57 -8.05 -14.39 9.09
N GLU A 58 -7.35 -15.04 10.02
CA GLU A 58 -7.79 -16.27 10.69
C GLU A 58 -8.89 -16.00 11.73
N ASP A 59 -8.95 -14.79 12.32
CA ASP A 59 -10.05 -14.40 13.21
C ASP A 59 -11.33 -14.16 12.40
N ARG A 60 -12.44 -14.81 12.81
CA ARG A 60 -13.77 -14.69 12.18
C ARG A 60 -14.23 -13.23 12.08
N ARG A 61 -13.79 -12.36 12.98
CA ARG A 61 -14.13 -10.92 12.97
C ARG A 61 -13.67 -10.21 11.70
N TYR A 62 -12.58 -10.64 11.08
CA TYR A 62 -12.01 -9.98 9.90
C TYR A 62 -12.35 -10.70 8.58
N ARG A 63 -13.27 -11.67 8.61
CA ARG A 63 -13.62 -12.51 7.45
C ARG A 63 -14.10 -11.71 6.23
N MET A 64 -14.79 -10.59 6.44
CA MET A 64 -15.29 -9.68 5.41
C MET A 64 -14.66 -8.28 5.50
N SER A 65 -13.50 -8.16 6.15
CA SER A 65 -12.86 -6.85 6.31
C SER A 65 -12.39 -6.30 4.96
N MET A 66 -12.47 -4.98 4.81
CA MET A 66 -11.91 -4.26 3.65
C MET A 66 -10.41 -4.58 3.47
N LEU A 67 -9.67 -4.73 4.57
CA LEU A 67 -8.28 -5.21 4.58
C LEU A 67 -8.10 -6.54 3.83
N LYS A 68 -8.96 -7.52 4.10
CA LYS A 68 -8.91 -8.82 3.43
C LYS A 68 -9.25 -8.72 1.95
N MET A 69 -10.20 -7.86 1.59
CA MET A 69 -10.54 -7.58 0.20
C MET A 69 -9.35 -6.97 -0.56
N VAL A 70 -8.67 -5.97 0.01
CA VAL A 70 -7.48 -5.34 -0.56
C VAL A 70 -6.39 -6.38 -0.84
N VAL A 71 -6.05 -7.20 0.16
CA VAL A 71 -5.03 -8.26 0.02
C VAL A 71 -5.43 -9.28 -1.04
N ASN A 72 -6.69 -9.71 -1.06
CA ASN A 72 -7.18 -10.68 -2.05
C ASN A 72 -7.15 -10.11 -3.47
N LEU A 73 -7.57 -8.85 -3.65
CA LEU A 73 -7.56 -8.20 -4.96
C LEU A 73 -6.13 -8.01 -5.49
N GLN A 74 -5.21 -7.58 -4.61
CA GLN A 74 -3.78 -7.50 -4.92
C GLN A 74 -3.26 -8.87 -5.39
N ASN A 75 -3.50 -9.92 -4.60
CA ASN A 75 -3.01 -11.26 -4.90
C ASN A 75 -3.63 -11.83 -6.18
N LEU A 76 -4.89 -11.54 -6.46
CA LEU A 76 -5.56 -11.96 -7.68
C LEU A 76 -4.86 -11.38 -8.92
N ILE A 77 -4.51 -10.10 -8.88
CA ILE A 77 -3.82 -9.41 -9.98
C ILE A 77 -2.37 -9.88 -10.10
N LEU A 78 -1.68 -10.13 -8.99
CA LEU A 78 -0.27 -10.56 -8.99
C LEU A 78 -0.08 -12.03 -9.36
N LYS A 79 -1.09 -12.89 -9.12
CA LYS A 79 -1.03 -14.34 -9.38
C LYS A 79 -0.47 -14.71 -10.77
N PRO A 80 -0.95 -14.12 -11.89
CA PRO A 80 -0.41 -14.42 -13.22
C PRO A 80 1.06 -13.99 -13.41
N PHE A 81 1.60 -13.12 -12.57
CA PHE A 81 2.98 -12.59 -12.66
C PHE A 81 3.93 -13.20 -11.63
N GLY A 82 3.56 -14.33 -11.02
CA GLY A 82 4.39 -15.02 -10.03
C GLY A 82 5.77 -15.45 -10.55
N TRP A 83 5.90 -15.70 -11.85
CA TRP A 83 7.14 -16.06 -12.55
C TRP A 83 7.99 -14.86 -12.96
N ALA A 84 7.45 -13.63 -12.89
CA ALA A 84 8.15 -12.44 -13.33
C ALA A 84 9.32 -12.06 -12.40
N PRO A 85 10.34 -11.34 -12.91
CA PRO A 85 11.41 -10.77 -12.09
C PRO A 85 10.87 -9.86 -10.99
N GLU A 86 11.57 -9.75 -9.86
CA GLU A 86 11.11 -8.98 -8.70
C GLU A 86 10.85 -7.50 -9.01
N ILE A 87 11.64 -6.90 -9.90
CA ILE A 87 11.45 -5.52 -10.36
C ILE A 87 10.10 -5.36 -11.09
N VAL A 88 9.77 -6.32 -11.96
CA VAL A 88 8.50 -6.31 -12.70
C VAL A 88 7.34 -6.50 -11.74
N LYS A 89 7.46 -7.39 -10.76
CA LYS A 89 6.44 -7.57 -9.71
C LYS A 89 6.17 -6.29 -8.93
N ARG A 90 7.21 -5.52 -8.58
CA ARG A 90 7.06 -4.23 -7.89
C ARG A 90 6.31 -3.20 -8.72
N ILE A 91 6.61 -3.11 -10.02
CA ILE A 91 5.86 -2.22 -10.93
C ILE A 91 4.39 -2.64 -10.98
N ILE A 92 4.11 -3.93 -11.11
CA ILE A 92 2.75 -4.45 -11.19
C ILE A 92 1.99 -4.23 -9.87
N ARG A 93 2.67 -4.25 -8.71
CA ARG A 93 2.05 -3.96 -7.40
C ARG A 93 1.49 -2.54 -7.29
N VAL A 94 1.90 -1.59 -8.13
CA VAL A 94 1.35 -0.23 -8.14
C VAL A 94 -0.04 -0.17 -8.78
N LEU A 95 -0.33 -1.11 -9.69
CA LEU A 95 -1.53 -1.06 -10.54
C LEU A 95 -2.86 -1.35 -9.82
N PRO A 96 -2.97 -2.34 -8.90
CA PRO A 96 -4.23 -2.71 -8.26
C PRO A 96 -4.98 -1.53 -7.62
N ALA A 97 -4.28 -0.72 -6.82
CA ALA A 97 -4.87 0.42 -6.13
C ALA A 97 -5.43 1.43 -7.12
N GLY A 98 -4.66 1.73 -8.16
CA GLY A 98 -5.04 2.73 -9.14
C GLY A 98 -6.16 2.29 -10.06
N ILE A 99 -6.18 1.03 -10.50
CA ILE A 99 -7.29 0.47 -11.27
C ILE A 99 -8.58 0.46 -10.43
N PHE A 100 -8.49 0.07 -9.16
CA PHE A 100 -9.63 0.04 -8.25
C PHE A 100 -10.25 1.43 -8.09
N TRP A 101 -9.44 2.42 -7.73
CA TRP A 101 -9.95 3.78 -7.50
C TRP A 101 -10.36 4.49 -8.79
N TYR A 102 -9.69 4.23 -9.91
CA TYR A 102 -10.16 4.67 -11.21
C TYR A 102 -11.59 4.19 -11.48
N LEU A 103 -11.87 2.91 -11.22
CA LEU A 103 -13.21 2.36 -11.41
C LEU A 103 -14.24 3.01 -10.48
N VAL A 104 -13.89 3.22 -9.20
CA VAL A 104 -14.77 3.89 -8.25
C VAL A 104 -15.08 5.32 -8.70
N ILE A 105 -14.06 6.08 -9.09
CA ILE A 105 -14.20 7.47 -9.55
C ILE A 105 -15.05 7.54 -10.83
N TYR A 106 -14.77 6.66 -11.78
CA TYR A 106 -15.51 6.56 -13.06
C TYR A 106 -16.99 6.25 -12.82
N LEU A 107 -17.31 5.26 -11.98
CA LEU A 107 -18.69 4.86 -11.69
C LEU A 107 -19.49 5.94 -10.94
N ASN A 108 -18.80 6.82 -10.20
CA ASN A 108 -19.43 7.92 -9.47
C ASN A 108 -19.38 9.25 -10.24
N GLU A 109 -18.97 9.23 -11.52
CA GLU A 109 -18.84 10.42 -12.37
C GLU A 109 -18.05 11.56 -11.69
N SER A 110 -17.05 11.19 -10.88
CA SER A 110 -16.27 12.15 -10.11
C SER A 110 -15.09 12.68 -10.93
N HIS A 111 -14.79 13.97 -10.76
CA HIS A 111 -13.64 14.63 -11.42
C HIS A 111 -12.31 14.42 -10.67
N MET A 112 -12.30 13.57 -9.64
CA MET A 112 -11.12 13.36 -8.82
C MET A 112 -9.94 12.80 -9.65
N PRO A 113 -8.70 13.22 -9.34
CA PRO A 113 -7.51 12.84 -10.09
C PRO A 113 -7.08 11.41 -9.74
N TRP A 114 -7.71 10.42 -10.39
CA TRP A 114 -7.49 8.99 -10.16
C TRP A 114 -6.01 8.58 -10.21
N TRP A 115 -5.19 9.26 -11.02
CA TRP A 115 -3.76 9.01 -11.14
C TRP A 115 -2.99 9.21 -9.82
N ALA A 116 -3.51 10.01 -8.89
CA ALA A 116 -2.87 10.27 -7.61
C ALA A 116 -2.70 8.98 -6.77
N THR A 117 -3.62 8.03 -6.92
CA THR A 117 -3.55 6.72 -6.24
C THR A 117 -2.37 5.87 -6.74
N PHE A 118 -2.01 5.98 -8.02
CA PHE A 118 -0.82 5.31 -8.57
C PHE A 118 0.46 5.91 -7.98
N LEU A 119 0.51 7.24 -7.79
CA LEU A 119 1.66 7.89 -7.18
C LEU A 119 1.86 7.46 -5.72
N GLY A 120 0.78 7.42 -4.94
CA GLY A 120 0.85 6.93 -3.55
C GLY A 120 1.40 5.51 -3.46
N SER A 121 0.91 4.64 -4.34
CA SER A 121 1.35 3.24 -4.43
C SER A 121 2.81 3.12 -4.89
N ALA A 122 3.24 3.96 -5.84
CA ALA A 122 4.61 3.99 -6.34
C ALA A 122 5.60 4.49 -5.29
N VAL A 123 5.25 5.55 -4.55
CA VAL A 123 6.08 6.07 -3.46
C VAL A 123 6.32 4.98 -2.41
N PHE A 124 5.29 4.22 -2.06
CA PHE A 124 5.46 3.10 -1.13
C PHE A 124 6.42 2.02 -1.66
N GLU A 125 6.28 1.61 -2.92
CA GLU A 125 7.17 0.60 -3.52
C GLU A 125 8.63 1.10 -3.62
N LEU A 126 8.84 2.38 -3.88
CA LEU A 126 10.16 3.01 -3.89
C LEU A 126 10.80 2.99 -2.50
N LEU A 127 10.05 3.32 -1.44
CA LEU A 127 10.53 3.23 -0.07
C LEU A 127 10.96 1.80 0.28
N LEU A 128 10.16 0.79 -0.10
CA LEU A 128 10.54 -0.61 0.11
C LEU A 128 11.80 -1.02 -0.68
N LEU A 129 12.01 -0.44 -1.86
CA LEU A 129 13.19 -0.71 -2.68
C LEU A 129 14.45 -0.14 -2.02
N GLU A 130 14.41 1.12 -1.58
CA GLU A 130 15.51 1.78 -0.85
C GLU A 130 15.89 0.98 0.41
N ILE A 131 14.89 0.57 1.19
CA ILE A 131 15.09 -0.23 2.40
C ILE A 131 15.78 -1.56 2.07
N SER A 132 15.38 -2.21 0.97
CA SER A 132 15.98 -3.48 0.56
C SER A 132 17.44 -3.34 0.11
N LEU A 133 17.77 -2.25 -0.59
CA LEU A 133 19.13 -1.93 -1.00
C LEU A 133 20.02 -1.60 0.19
N PHE A 134 19.52 -0.79 1.13
CA PHE A 134 20.27 -0.43 2.34
C PHE A 134 20.59 -1.65 3.20
N LYS A 135 19.63 -2.58 3.34
CA LYS A 135 19.85 -3.84 4.07
C LYS A 135 20.91 -4.71 3.40
N LYS A 136 20.84 -4.86 2.07
CA LYS A 136 21.82 -5.65 1.30
C LYS A 136 23.23 -5.08 1.41
N HIS A 137 23.37 -3.75 1.41
CA HIS A 137 24.67 -3.11 1.60
C HIS A 137 25.26 -3.37 2.98
N LYS A 138 24.44 -3.28 4.04
CA LYS A 138 24.87 -3.57 5.42
C LYS A 138 25.31 -5.01 5.63
N GLU A 139 24.76 -5.97 4.90
CA GLU A 139 25.14 -7.39 4.98
C GLU A 139 26.41 -7.70 4.16
N SER A 140 26.82 -6.80 3.27
CA SER A 140 28.03 -6.94 2.44
C SER A 140 29.29 -6.28 3.01
N VAL A 141 29.15 -5.54 4.11
CA VAL A 141 30.21 -4.84 4.85
C VAL A 141 30.40 -5.51 6.20
#